data_AF-A0A8J4LL88-F1
#
_entry.id   AF-A0A8J4LL88-F1
#
_cell.length_a   1.000
_cell.length_b   1.000
_cell.length_c   1.000
_cell.angle_alpha   90.00
_cell.angle_beta   90.00
_cell.angle_gamma   90.00
#
_symmetry.space_group_name_H-M   'P 1'
#
loop_
_entity.id
_entity.type
_entity.pdbx_description
1 polymer ?
#
loop_
_entity_poly.entity_id
_entity_poly.type
_entity_poly.pdbx_seq_one_letter_code
_entity_poly.pdbx_strand_id
1 'polypeptide(L)'
;MDTEMAFVMCNHAGVRRGSLVLDPYAGTGSILVAAAHSGAKVMGADIDIKVICAGKVGKRGECLTVYSNFEQYGLPAPVDLIRMDAHRHPIRPDLTAIFHAIIGDPPYGVRAGGRKSGLPLAEVAQRSPIRDRDTYIPSTQPYTLGECLRDLLDLSARLLVVGGRLVYFLPATPETYDEAEIPQHPALKLVANSEQILTSRYSRRLITMEKVRPYDAAAAAAYYAARPDPTMAIDRLHDIVYDHLPVVSAAAATTAAVAGADCGGDAPLSVKPRRRCRGKNF
;
A
#
# COMPACT_ATOMS: atom_id res chain seq x y z
N MET A 1 3.95 7.58 -3.42
CA MET A 1 2.53 7.96 -3.54
C MET A 1 2.43 9.34 -4.15
N ASP A 2 1.31 9.67 -4.82
CA ASP A 2 1.01 11.04 -5.22
C ASP A 2 0.89 11.97 -4.01
N THR A 3 1.35 13.22 -4.12
CA THR A 3 1.38 14.17 -2.99
C THR A 3 0.00 14.56 -2.50
N GLU A 4 -0.96 14.79 -3.40
CA GLU A 4 -2.33 15.19 -3.01
C GLU A 4 -3.01 14.05 -2.25
N MET A 5 -2.75 12.81 -2.67
CA MET A 5 -3.24 11.63 -1.97
C MET A 5 -2.70 11.49 -0.56
N ALA A 6 -1.43 11.82 -0.32
CA ALA A 6 -0.88 11.83 1.03
C ALA A 6 -1.61 12.84 1.95
N PHE A 7 -1.97 14.01 1.43
CA PHE A 7 -2.77 15.00 2.17
C PHE A 7 -4.20 14.51 2.43
N VAL A 8 -4.86 13.92 1.44
CA VAL A 8 -6.20 13.34 1.61
C VAL A 8 -6.18 12.25 2.69
N MET A 9 -5.18 11.37 2.70
CA MET A 9 -5.03 10.35 3.75
C MET A 9 -4.87 10.98 5.13
N CYS A 10 -4.05 12.03 5.26
CA CYS A 10 -3.88 12.76 6.53
C CYS A 10 -5.18 13.39 7.02
N ASN A 11 -5.99 13.94 6.11
CA ASN A 11 -7.30 14.49 6.44
C ASN A 11 -8.26 13.42 6.94
N HIS A 12 -8.36 12.28 6.25
CA HIS A 12 -9.17 11.13 6.67
C HIS A 12 -8.78 10.64 8.07
N ALA A 13 -7.47 10.62 8.34
CA ALA A 13 -6.91 10.21 9.61
C ALA A 13 -7.11 11.23 10.74
N GLY A 14 -7.62 12.43 10.45
CA GLY A 14 -7.81 13.50 11.44
C GLY A 14 -6.49 14.04 11.98
N VAL A 15 -5.44 14.07 11.16
CA VAL A 15 -4.14 14.62 11.57
C VAL A 15 -4.30 16.11 11.86
N ARG A 16 -3.83 16.51 13.04
CA ARG A 16 -3.83 17.90 13.51
C ARG A 16 -2.47 18.27 14.07
N ARG A 17 -2.25 19.57 14.28
CA ARG A 17 -1.06 20.06 14.99
C ARG A 17 -0.94 19.35 16.34
N GLY A 18 0.26 18.83 16.63
CA GLY A 18 0.54 18.07 17.85
C GLY A 18 0.13 16.59 17.82
N SER A 19 -0.47 16.10 16.73
CA SER A 19 -0.66 14.66 16.54
C SER A 19 0.68 13.94 16.47
N LEU A 20 0.72 12.69 16.94
CA LEU A 20 1.80 11.74 16.71
C LEU A 20 1.31 10.72 15.69
N VAL A 21 1.97 10.65 14.53
CA VAL A 21 1.56 9.84 13.37
C VAL A 21 2.61 8.78 13.09
N LEU A 22 2.17 7.55 12.84
CA LEU A 22 3.03 6.46 12.37
C LEU A 22 2.68 6.10 10.93
N ASP A 23 3.69 5.98 10.09
CA ASP A 23 3.60 5.26 8.82
C ASP A 23 4.41 3.95 8.91
N PRO A 24 3.75 2.78 8.99
CA PRO A 24 4.44 1.49 9.11
C PRO A 24 5.04 1.00 7.77
N TYR A 25 4.80 1.72 6.66
CA TYR A 25 5.31 1.43 5.31
C TYR A 25 5.83 2.72 4.66
N ALA A 26 6.67 3.43 5.39
CA ALA A 26 7.07 4.80 5.08
C ALA A 26 7.63 4.99 3.67
N GLY A 27 8.35 4.00 3.13
CA GLY A 27 8.96 4.13 1.81
C GLY A 27 9.84 5.38 1.74
N THR A 28 9.61 6.21 0.73
CA THR A 28 10.30 7.50 0.57
C THR A 28 9.74 8.64 1.44
N GLY A 29 8.79 8.37 2.34
CA GLY A 29 8.30 9.31 3.35
C GLY A 29 7.24 10.33 2.89
N SER A 30 6.54 10.08 1.79
CA SER A 30 5.55 11.03 1.25
C SER A 30 4.40 11.32 2.22
N ILE A 31 3.87 10.29 2.90
CA ILE A 31 2.81 10.42 3.91
C ILE A 31 3.35 11.19 5.14
N LEU A 32 4.57 10.87 5.58
CA LEU A 32 5.22 11.55 6.70
C LEU A 32 5.38 13.05 6.44
N VAL A 33 5.77 13.44 5.22
CA VAL A 33 5.87 14.85 4.82
C VAL A 33 4.52 15.55 4.91
N ALA A 34 3.45 14.93 4.40
CA ALA A 34 2.10 15.51 4.46
C ALA A 34 1.59 15.65 5.91
N ALA A 35 1.83 14.66 6.76
CA ALA A 35 1.48 14.71 8.17
C ALA A 35 2.28 15.79 8.92
N ALA A 36 3.58 15.91 8.67
CA ALA A 36 4.43 16.92 9.28
C ALA A 36 4.06 18.34 8.82
N HIS A 37 3.67 18.52 7.57
CA HIS A 37 3.12 19.79 7.07
C HIS A 37 1.89 20.23 7.87
N SER A 38 1.05 19.28 8.29
CA SER A 38 -0.11 19.52 9.17
C SER A 38 0.27 19.82 10.63
N GLY A 39 1.56 19.94 10.94
CA GLY A 39 2.09 20.21 12.27
C GLY A 39 2.15 18.98 13.19
N ALA A 40 2.09 17.77 12.64
CA ALA A 40 2.24 16.54 13.40
C ALA A 40 3.72 16.19 13.66
N LYS A 41 3.95 15.44 14.73
CA LYS A 41 5.19 14.67 14.92
C LYS A 41 5.01 13.33 14.22
N VAL A 42 6.02 12.92 13.47
CA VAL A 42 5.89 11.76 12.57
C VAL A 42 6.97 10.72 12.88
N MET A 43 6.59 9.46 12.82
CA MET A 43 7.47 8.31 12.91
C MET A 43 7.23 7.44 11.68
N GLY A 44 8.31 7.03 11.03
CA GLY A 44 8.26 6.15 9.87
C GLY A 44 8.82 4.78 10.20
N ALA A 45 8.33 3.76 9.52
CA ALA A 45 8.94 2.44 9.56
C ALA A 45 8.92 1.77 8.19
N ASP A 46 9.90 0.91 7.95
CA ASP A 46 10.00 0.09 6.74
C ASP A 46 10.79 -1.19 7.03
N ILE A 47 10.51 -2.27 6.31
CA ILE A 47 11.25 -3.52 6.45
C ILE A 47 12.61 -3.45 5.74
N ASP A 48 12.69 -2.66 4.66
CA ASP A 48 13.91 -2.46 3.88
C ASP A 48 14.78 -1.37 4.53
N ILE A 49 15.86 -1.80 5.18
CA ILE A 49 16.84 -0.90 5.81
C ILE A 49 17.47 0.07 4.81
N LYS A 50 17.53 -0.28 3.51
CA LYS A 50 18.12 0.59 2.48
C LYS A 50 17.24 1.80 2.24
N VAL A 51 15.92 1.65 2.31
CA VAL A 51 14.96 2.75 2.18
C VAL A 51 15.16 3.76 3.32
N ILE A 52 15.38 3.26 4.54
CA ILE A 52 15.56 4.08 5.74
C ILE A 52 16.94 4.75 5.76
N CYS A 53 18.02 3.98 5.54
CA CYS A 53 19.39 4.44 5.76
C CYS A 53 20.10 4.95 4.50
N ALA A 54 19.91 4.29 3.36
CA ALA A 54 20.71 4.56 2.16
C ALA A 54 20.05 5.59 1.22
N GLY A 55 18.73 5.73 1.27
CA GLY A 55 18.00 6.64 0.38
C GLY A 55 18.15 6.27 -1.11
N LYS A 56 18.06 7.27 -1.99
CA LYS A 56 18.22 7.12 -3.44
C LYS A 56 19.25 8.12 -3.97
N VAL A 57 20.02 7.71 -4.98
CA VAL A 57 20.90 8.65 -5.69
C VAL A 57 20.05 9.47 -6.66
N GLY A 58 20.08 10.79 -6.49
CA GLY A 58 19.42 11.76 -7.34
C GLY A 58 20.10 11.95 -8.68
N LYS A 59 19.47 12.71 -9.57
CA LYS A 59 19.97 12.94 -10.95
C LYS A 59 21.31 13.68 -10.98
N ARG A 60 21.65 14.41 -9.92
CA ARG A 60 22.91 15.16 -9.79
C ARG A 60 23.92 14.42 -8.90
N GLY A 61 23.67 13.15 -8.59
CA GLY A 61 24.52 12.34 -7.73
C GLY A 61 24.31 12.59 -6.24
N GLU A 62 23.30 13.36 -5.85
CA GLU A 62 23.00 13.66 -4.44
C GLU A 62 22.34 12.45 -3.75
N CYS A 63 22.62 12.25 -2.46
CA CYS A 63 21.94 11.24 -1.66
C CYS A 63 20.60 11.79 -1.14
N LEU A 64 19.50 11.32 -1.71
CA LEU A 64 18.13 11.70 -1.35
C LEU A 64 17.58 10.70 -0.33
N THR A 65 17.56 11.11 0.93
CA THR A 65 16.98 10.36 2.05
C THR A 65 15.60 10.90 2.41
N VAL A 66 14.88 10.20 3.29
CA VAL A 66 13.65 10.76 3.87
C VAL A 66 13.96 12.10 4.55
N TYR A 67 15.05 12.22 5.31
CA TYR A 67 15.46 13.48 5.95
C TYR A 67 15.67 14.63 4.96
N SER A 68 16.27 14.35 3.79
CA SER A 68 16.46 15.36 2.75
C SER A 68 15.13 15.96 2.24
N ASN A 69 14.04 15.18 2.24
CA ASN A 69 12.71 15.70 1.92
C ASN A 69 12.25 16.71 2.97
N PHE A 70 12.44 16.42 4.26
CA PHE A 70 12.04 17.31 5.34
C PHE A 70 12.84 18.61 5.32
N GLU A 71 14.15 18.53 5.08
CA GLU A 71 15.01 19.71 4.89
C GLU A 71 14.54 20.56 3.70
N GLN A 72 14.27 19.92 2.56
CA GLN A 72 13.80 20.62 1.36
C GLN A 72 12.49 21.40 1.60
N TYR A 73 11.56 20.84 2.37
CA TYR A 73 10.27 21.47 2.67
C TYR A 73 10.29 22.36 3.93
N GLY A 74 11.44 22.52 4.60
CA GLY A 74 11.54 23.29 5.84
C GLY A 74 10.71 22.71 7.00
N LEU A 75 10.57 21.39 7.04
CA LEU A 75 9.77 20.66 8.03
C LEU A 75 10.65 20.13 9.17
N PRO A 76 10.11 20.02 10.40
CA PRO A 76 10.82 19.36 11.49
C PRO A 76 11.13 17.90 11.13
N ALA A 77 12.35 17.45 11.39
CA ALA A 77 12.75 16.07 11.15
C ALA A 77 11.79 15.07 11.83
N PRO A 78 11.61 13.86 11.24
CA PRO A 78 10.88 12.78 11.89
C PRO A 78 11.40 12.52 13.31
N VAL A 79 10.50 12.09 14.20
CA VAL A 79 10.86 11.64 15.55
C VAL A 79 11.83 10.46 15.45
N ASP A 80 11.51 9.51 14.57
CA ASP A 80 12.37 8.39 14.24
C ASP A 80 11.96 7.76 12.91
N LEU A 81 12.91 7.09 12.26
CA LEU A 81 12.69 6.20 11.13
C LEU A 81 13.25 4.83 11.49
N ILE A 82 12.37 3.90 11.84
CA ILE A 82 12.76 2.61 12.41
C ILE A 82 12.66 1.49 11.38
N ARG A 83 13.64 0.59 11.39
CA ARG A 83 13.49 -0.65 10.64
C ARG A 83 12.51 -1.56 11.37
N MET A 84 11.38 -1.87 10.74
CA MET A 84 10.31 -2.65 11.35
C MET A 84 9.68 -3.59 10.33
N ASP A 85 9.42 -4.81 10.79
CA ASP A 85 8.51 -5.73 10.13
C ASP A 85 7.15 -5.64 10.80
N ALA A 86 6.10 -5.30 10.07
CA ALA A 86 4.74 -5.22 10.62
C ALA A 86 4.25 -6.57 11.15
N HIS A 87 4.69 -7.69 10.56
CA HIS A 87 4.33 -9.05 10.98
C HIS A 87 4.94 -9.42 12.34
N ARG A 88 6.18 -8.97 12.60
CA ARG A 88 6.91 -9.20 13.86
C ARG A 88 7.63 -7.94 14.30
N HIS A 89 6.84 -6.96 14.73
CA HIS A 89 7.36 -5.66 15.09
C HIS A 89 8.09 -5.69 16.45
N PRO A 90 9.16 -4.88 16.66
CA PRO A 90 9.95 -4.87 17.89
C PRO A 90 9.31 -4.05 19.02
N ILE A 91 8.03 -3.69 18.89
CA ILE A 91 7.34 -2.81 19.84
C ILE A 91 6.98 -3.56 21.12
N ARG A 92 7.46 -3.04 22.25
CA ARG A 92 7.30 -3.64 23.59
C ARG A 92 5.83 -3.95 23.91
N PRO A 93 5.47 -5.18 24.36
CA PRO A 93 4.10 -5.63 24.60
C PRO A 93 3.20 -4.70 25.42
N ASP A 94 3.78 -4.04 26.43
CA ASP A 94 3.12 -3.09 27.34
C ASP A 94 2.80 -1.73 26.69
N LEU A 95 3.41 -1.45 25.54
CA LEU A 95 3.21 -0.21 24.82
C LEU A 95 1.92 -0.24 24.00
N THR A 96 0.97 0.61 24.37
CA THR A 96 -0.36 0.72 23.76
C THR A 96 -0.81 2.18 23.70
N ALA A 97 -1.74 2.50 22.79
CA ALA A 97 -2.44 3.80 22.72
C ALA A 97 -1.53 5.05 22.75
N ILE A 98 -0.58 5.13 21.81
CA ILE A 98 0.39 6.22 21.72
C ILE A 98 0.11 7.14 20.52
N PHE A 99 -0.28 6.55 19.39
CA PHE A 99 -0.40 7.27 18.13
C PHE A 99 -1.81 7.83 17.98
N HIS A 100 -1.89 9.05 17.47
CA HIS A 100 -3.15 9.71 17.14
C HIS A 100 -3.69 9.25 15.78
N ALA A 101 -2.79 8.90 14.87
CA ALA A 101 -3.12 8.36 13.57
C ALA A 101 -2.05 7.35 13.11
N ILE A 102 -2.49 6.36 12.37
CA ILE A 102 -1.63 5.43 11.64
C ILE A 102 -2.06 5.50 10.19
N ILE A 103 -1.11 5.79 9.30
CA ILE A 103 -1.40 6.05 7.89
C ILE A 103 -0.36 5.31 7.09
N GLY A 104 -0.76 4.39 6.21
CA GLY A 104 0.22 3.61 5.45
C GLY A 104 -0.28 3.15 4.10
N ASP A 105 0.67 2.82 3.22
CA ASP A 105 0.42 2.24 1.91
C ASP A 105 1.04 0.83 1.82
N PRO A 106 0.40 -0.19 2.43
CA PRO A 106 0.94 -1.55 2.44
C PRO A 106 1.29 -2.10 1.05
N PRO A 107 2.25 -3.04 0.96
CA PRO A 107 2.65 -3.63 -0.32
C PRO A 107 1.57 -4.59 -0.85
N TYR A 108 0.80 -4.12 -1.82
CA TYR A 108 -0.32 -4.84 -2.46
C TYR A 108 0.07 -5.87 -3.53
N GLY A 109 1.36 -6.13 -3.75
CA GLY A 109 1.81 -7.08 -4.77
C GLY A 109 1.78 -6.58 -6.22
N VAL A 110 1.21 -5.41 -6.52
CA VAL A 110 1.15 -4.87 -7.90
C VAL A 110 2.46 -4.22 -8.36
N ARG A 111 3.16 -3.52 -7.46
CA ARG A 111 4.46 -2.86 -7.77
C ARG A 111 5.63 -3.41 -6.96
N ALA A 112 5.33 -3.92 -5.76
CA ALA A 112 6.26 -4.57 -4.87
C ALA A 112 5.51 -5.70 -4.15
N GLY A 113 6.04 -6.92 -4.22
CA GLY A 113 5.52 -8.05 -3.45
C GLY A 113 5.68 -7.80 -1.96
N GLY A 114 4.65 -8.12 -1.17
CA GLY A 114 4.75 -8.10 0.28
C GLY A 114 5.89 -8.99 0.75
N ARG A 115 6.70 -8.49 1.70
CA ARG A 115 7.79 -9.23 2.32
C ARG A 115 7.66 -9.16 3.83
N LYS A 116 7.87 -10.29 4.50
CA LYS A 116 7.99 -10.40 5.96
C LYS A 116 9.30 -11.08 6.31
N SER A 117 9.82 -10.81 7.49
CA SER A 117 11.05 -11.45 7.96
C SER A 117 10.84 -12.94 8.10
N GLY A 118 11.78 -13.72 7.60
CA GLY A 118 11.67 -15.17 7.63
C GLY A 118 12.45 -15.84 6.52
N LEU A 119 12.70 -17.12 6.74
CA LEU A 119 13.14 -18.04 5.71
C LEU A 119 11.95 -18.95 5.37
N PRO A 120 11.83 -19.40 4.11
CA PRO A 120 10.95 -20.52 3.80
C PRO A 120 11.19 -21.68 4.76
N LEU A 121 10.13 -22.38 5.18
CA LEU A 121 10.22 -23.41 6.22
C LEU A 121 11.29 -24.48 5.89
N ALA A 122 11.42 -24.82 4.60
CA ALA A 122 12.43 -25.76 4.08
C ALA A 122 13.88 -25.31 4.31
N GLU A 123 14.12 -24.01 4.49
CA GLU A 123 15.46 -23.40 4.58
C GLU A 123 15.84 -23.00 6.01
N VAL A 124 14.91 -23.10 6.98
CA VAL A 124 15.17 -22.70 8.38
C VAL A 124 16.36 -23.45 8.98
N ALA A 125 16.51 -24.73 8.65
CA ALA A 125 17.64 -25.57 9.10
C ALA A 125 18.99 -25.19 8.46
N GLN A 126 18.98 -24.41 7.37
CA GLN A 126 20.17 -24.00 6.62
C GLN A 126 20.60 -22.56 6.93
N ARG A 127 20.04 -21.95 7.99
CA ARG A 127 20.32 -20.57 8.34
C ARG A 127 21.81 -20.38 8.62
N SER A 128 22.46 -19.63 7.74
CA SER A 128 23.86 -19.26 7.92
C SER A 128 24.03 -18.42 9.18
N PRO A 129 25.10 -18.64 9.97
CA PRO A 129 25.39 -17.82 11.14
C PRO A 129 25.60 -16.36 10.72
N ILE A 130 25.11 -15.44 11.55
CA ILE A 130 25.31 -14.01 11.34
C ILE A 130 26.80 -13.70 11.53
N ARG A 131 27.50 -13.36 10.44
CA ARG A 131 28.93 -13.06 10.48
C ARG A 131 29.23 -11.68 11.04
N ASP A 132 28.45 -10.69 10.61
CA ASP A 132 28.57 -9.29 11.03
C ASP A 132 27.16 -8.75 11.26
N ARG A 133 26.92 -8.20 12.46
CA ARG A 133 25.60 -7.68 12.83
C ARG A 133 25.30 -6.33 12.19
N ASP A 134 26.33 -5.55 11.86
CA ASP A 134 26.17 -4.18 11.36
C ASP A 134 25.77 -4.18 9.88
N THR A 135 26.19 -5.20 9.13
CA THR A 135 25.87 -5.37 7.71
C THR A 135 24.81 -6.43 7.43
N TYR A 136 24.38 -7.17 8.45
CA TYR A 136 23.40 -8.25 8.26
C TYR A 136 22.00 -7.72 7.98
N ILE A 137 21.49 -8.07 6.80
CA ILE A 137 20.09 -7.88 6.42
C ILE A 137 19.38 -9.24 6.56
N PRO A 138 18.45 -9.38 7.52
CA PRO A 138 17.61 -10.57 7.64
C PRO A 138 16.93 -10.97 6.34
N SER A 139 16.93 -12.27 6.07
CA SER A 139 16.15 -12.86 4.99
C SER A 139 14.66 -12.61 5.20
N THR A 140 13.96 -12.54 4.08
CA THR A 140 12.53 -12.25 4.03
C THR A 140 11.84 -13.23 3.09
N GLN A 141 10.61 -13.57 3.40
CA GLN A 141 9.73 -14.48 2.66
C GLN A 141 8.50 -13.72 2.13
N PRO A 142 7.72 -14.32 1.20
CA PRO A 142 6.47 -13.73 0.73
C PRO A 142 5.51 -13.43 1.89
N TYR A 143 4.79 -12.32 1.75
CA TYR A 143 3.79 -11.84 2.70
C TYR A 143 2.51 -11.56 1.91
N THR A 144 1.46 -12.34 2.16
CA THR A 144 0.20 -12.18 1.43
C THR A 144 -0.47 -10.87 1.84
N LEU A 145 -1.35 -10.34 0.99
CA LEU A 145 -2.04 -9.12 1.35
C LEU A 145 -2.98 -9.34 2.55
N GLY A 146 -3.69 -10.47 2.59
CA GLY A 146 -4.57 -10.82 3.70
C GLY A 146 -3.85 -10.84 5.05
N GLU A 147 -2.69 -11.50 5.13
CA GLU A 147 -1.83 -11.49 6.32
C GLU A 147 -1.33 -10.07 6.64
N CYS A 148 -0.90 -9.32 5.61
CA CYS A 148 -0.38 -7.96 5.77
C CYS A 148 -1.38 -7.00 6.39
N LEU A 149 -2.62 -7.03 5.89
CA LEU A 149 -3.67 -6.17 6.42
C LEU A 149 -4.13 -6.62 7.81
N ARG A 150 -4.17 -7.93 8.08
CA ARG A 150 -4.46 -8.45 9.44
C ARG A 150 -3.47 -7.88 10.45
N ASP A 151 -2.18 -8.00 10.17
CA ASP A 151 -1.13 -7.52 11.08
C ASP A 151 -1.16 -6.00 11.23
N LEU A 152 -1.43 -5.27 10.13
CA LEU A 152 -1.63 -3.82 10.18
C LEU A 152 -2.80 -3.43 11.08
N LEU A 153 -3.93 -4.14 11.00
CA LEU A 153 -5.11 -3.88 11.81
C LEU A 153 -4.85 -4.18 13.29
N ASP A 154 -4.17 -5.29 13.62
CA ASP A 154 -3.81 -5.63 15.00
C ASP A 154 -2.82 -4.62 15.60
N LEU A 155 -1.75 -4.30 14.86
CA LEU A 155 -0.78 -3.25 15.19
C LEU A 155 -1.51 -1.92 15.47
N SER A 156 -2.44 -1.55 14.59
CA SER A 156 -3.16 -0.30 14.70
C SER A 156 -4.13 -0.28 15.87
N ALA A 157 -4.87 -1.36 16.06
CA ALA A 157 -5.75 -1.53 17.20
C ALA A 157 -5.00 -1.43 18.53
N ARG A 158 -3.77 -1.95 18.59
CA ARG A 158 -2.93 -1.85 19.78
C ARG A 158 -2.39 -0.44 20.02
N LEU A 159 -1.86 0.20 18.98
CA LEU A 159 -1.07 1.42 19.11
C LEU A 159 -1.84 2.73 18.99
N LEU A 160 -3.02 2.74 18.35
CA LEU A 160 -3.86 3.93 18.29
C LEU A 160 -4.46 4.27 19.65
N VAL A 161 -4.60 5.55 19.95
CA VAL A 161 -5.53 6.02 20.99
C VAL A 161 -6.98 5.73 20.60
N VAL A 162 -7.89 5.59 21.56
CA VAL A 162 -9.33 5.53 21.26
C VAL A 162 -9.75 6.85 20.60
N GLY A 163 -10.53 6.76 19.53
CA GLY A 163 -10.85 7.88 18.62
C GLY A 163 -9.78 8.17 17.56
N GLY A 164 -8.59 7.56 17.67
CA GLY A 164 -7.56 7.62 16.64
C GLY A 164 -7.93 6.79 15.42
N ARG A 165 -7.34 7.11 14.26
CA ARG A 165 -7.72 6.51 12.98
C ARG A 165 -6.55 5.80 12.28
N LEU A 166 -6.88 4.65 11.71
CA LEU A 166 -6.08 3.93 10.72
C LEU A 166 -6.57 4.32 9.33
N VAL A 167 -5.67 4.73 8.45
CA VAL A 167 -5.96 5.00 7.04
C VAL A 167 -4.99 4.23 6.15
N TYR A 168 -5.52 3.44 5.22
CA TYR A 168 -4.71 2.66 4.29
C TYR A 168 -5.42 2.48 2.95
N PHE A 169 -4.66 2.15 1.90
CA PHE A 169 -5.27 1.73 0.65
C PHE A 169 -5.55 0.22 0.67
N LEU A 170 -6.71 -0.18 0.17
CA LEU A 170 -7.03 -1.56 -0.15
C LEU A 170 -7.13 -1.64 -1.67
N PRO A 171 -6.25 -2.35 -2.36
CA PRO A 171 -6.32 -2.53 -3.80
C PRO A 171 -7.65 -3.25 -4.14
N ALA A 172 -8.23 -2.96 -5.30
CA ALA A 172 -9.54 -3.45 -5.68
C ALA A 172 -9.71 -3.53 -7.21
N THR A 173 -10.75 -4.22 -7.64
CA THR A 173 -11.23 -4.27 -9.02
C THR A 173 -12.61 -3.66 -9.07
N PRO A 174 -12.86 -2.64 -9.94
CA PRO A 174 -14.15 -1.95 -9.96
C PRO A 174 -15.36 -2.88 -10.12
N GLU A 175 -15.21 -3.96 -10.88
CA GLU A 175 -16.30 -4.89 -11.21
C GLU A 175 -16.55 -5.99 -10.17
N THR A 176 -15.55 -6.33 -9.35
CA THR A 176 -15.62 -7.51 -8.46
C THR A 176 -15.34 -7.20 -7.00
N TYR A 177 -15.17 -5.93 -6.63
CA TYR A 177 -14.97 -5.52 -5.25
C TYR A 177 -16.20 -5.81 -4.39
N ASP A 178 -15.99 -6.46 -3.24
CA ASP A 178 -16.98 -6.64 -2.20
C ASP A 178 -16.48 -6.02 -0.89
N GLU A 179 -17.31 -5.24 -0.20
CA GLU A 179 -16.97 -4.65 1.09
C GLU A 179 -16.71 -5.72 2.17
N ALA A 180 -17.27 -6.92 2.01
CA ALA A 180 -16.98 -8.07 2.87
C ALA A 180 -15.50 -8.49 2.85
N GLU A 181 -14.73 -8.09 1.84
CA GLU A 181 -13.29 -8.31 1.75
C GLU A 181 -12.50 -7.38 2.69
N ILE A 182 -13.10 -6.29 3.21
CA ILE A 182 -12.38 -5.41 4.12
C ILE A 182 -12.06 -6.20 5.41
N PRO A 183 -10.77 -6.33 5.79
CA PRO A 183 -10.40 -6.99 7.03
C PRO A 183 -10.96 -6.20 8.21
N GLN A 184 -11.33 -6.92 9.27
CA GLN A 184 -11.97 -6.33 10.44
C GLN A 184 -11.19 -6.67 11.71
N HIS A 185 -11.33 -5.84 12.73
CA HIS A 185 -10.75 -6.06 14.06
C HIS A 185 -11.75 -5.61 15.14
N PRO A 186 -11.91 -6.33 16.27
CA PRO A 186 -12.91 -6.01 17.29
C PRO A 186 -12.85 -4.57 17.83
N ALA A 187 -11.65 -3.99 17.85
CA ALA A 187 -11.42 -2.63 18.34
C ALA A 187 -11.54 -1.52 17.29
N LEU A 188 -11.66 -1.87 16.01
CA LEU A 188 -11.68 -0.92 14.89
C LEU A 188 -13.05 -0.94 14.21
N LYS A 189 -13.56 0.23 13.85
CA LYS A 189 -14.80 0.40 13.11
C LYS A 189 -14.51 1.09 11.78
N LEU A 190 -15.01 0.54 10.67
CA LEU A 190 -14.98 1.22 9.38
C LEU A 190 -15.82 2.50 9.44
N VAL A 191 -15.23 3.64 9.07
CA VAL A 191 -15.90 4.95 9.05
C VAL A 191 -15.91 5.61 7.67
N ALA A 192 -15.00 5.21 6.77
CA ALA A 192 -15.05 5.62 5.36
C ALA A 192 -14.42 4.57 4.45
N ASN A 193 -14.96 4.48 3.24
CA ASN A 193 -14.53 3.59 2.16
C ASN A 193 -14.69 4.35 0.83
N SER A 194 -13.61 4.91 0.30
CA SER A 194 -13.65 5.77 -0.90
C SER A 194 -12.88 5.15 -2.05
N GLU A 195 -13.49 5.07 -3.25
CA GLU A 195 -12.78 4.53 -4.42
C GLU A 195 -11.91 5.57 -5.13
N GLN A 196 -10.73 5.13 -5.55
CA GLN A 196 -9.93 5.79 -6.57
C GLN A 196 -9.69 4.83 -7.72
N ILE A 197 -10.31 5.12 -8.86
CA ILE A 197 -10.09 4.41 -10.12
C ILE A 197 -8.73 4.83 -10.68
N LEU A 198 -7.86 3.85 -10.94
CA LEU A 198 -6.54 4.10 -11.51
C LEU A 198 -6.50 3.70 -12.99
N THR A 199 -7.15 2.59 -13.34
CA THR A 199 -7.41 2.14 -14.72
C THR A 199 -8.78 1.48 -14.78
N SER A 200 -9.24 1.09 -15.97
CA SER A 200 -10.50 0.34 -16.13
C SER A 200 -10.51 -1.01 -15.40
N ARG A 201 -9.34 -1.60 -15.14
CA ARG A 201 -9.20 -2.93 -14.50
C ARG A 201 -8.66 -2.87 -13.08
N TYR A 202 -8.27 -1.69 -12.60
CA TYR A 202 -7.61 -1.53 -11.32
C TYR A 202 -8.09 -0.26 -10.62
N SER A 203 -8.63 -0.44 -9.42
CA SER A 203 -8.91 0.64 -8.49
C SER A 203 -8.25 0.36 -7.14
N ARG A 204 -8.34 1.33 -6.25
CA ARG A 204 -7.99 1.16 -4.84
C ARG A 204 -9.01 1.88 -3.99
N ARG A 205 -9.33 1.30 -2.85
CA ARG A 205 -10.22 1.86 -1.84
C ARG A 205 -9.37 2.52 -0.76
N LEU A 206 -9.60 3.79 -0.50
CA LEU A 206 -9.07 4.46 0.68
C LEU A 206 -9.95 4.08 1.87
N ILE A 207 -9.42 3.21 2.72
CA ILE A 207 -10.12 2.70 3.89
C ILE A 207 -9.74 3.54 5.10
N THR A 208 -10.76 3.99 5.85
CA THR A 208 -10.57 4.68 7.13
C THR A 208 -11.28 3.91 8.23
N MET A 209 -10.53 3.52 9.26
CA MET A 209 -11.05 2.85 10.44
C MET A 209 -10.76 3.68 11.69
N GLU A 210 -11.72 3.77 12.59
CA GLU A 210 -11.58 4.45 13.87
C GLU A 210 -11.49 3.44 15.02
N LYS A 211 -10.57 3.64 15.96
CA LYS A 211 -10.48 2.82 17.17
C LYS A 211 -11.57 3.20 18.15
N VAL A 212 -12.52 2.29 18.39
CA VAL A 212 -13.72 2.56 19.20
C VAL A 212 -13.65 2.03 20.63
N ARG A 213 -12.66 1.19 20.94
CA ARG A 213 -12.46 0.62 22.29
C ARG A 213 -10.97 0.31 22.54
N PRO A 214 -10.54 0.14 23.81
CA PRO A 214 -9.19 -0.30 24.14
C PRO A 214 -8.82 -1.62 23.47
N TYR A 215 -7.51 -1.84 23.30
CA TYR A 215 -7.00 -3.10 22.76
C TYR A 215 -7.13 -4.21 23.80
N ASP A 216 -7.62 -5.36 23.37
CA ASP A 216 -7.71 -6.58 24.16
C ASP A 216 -7.07 -7.71 23.37
N ALA A 217 -5.91 -8.17 23.83
CA ALA A 217 -5.13 -9.22 23.17
C ALA A 217 -5.88 -10.56 23.13
N ALA A 218 -6.66 -10.88 24.17
CA ALA A 218 -7.43 -12.12 24.21
C ALA A 218 -8.59 -12.07 23.20
N ALA A 219 -9.29 -10.93 23.13
CA ALA A 219 -10.35 -10.73 22.15
C ALA A 219 -9.83 -10.73 20.70
N ALA A 220 -8.67 -10.10 20.45
CA ALA A 220 -8.03 -10.11 19.14
C ALA A 220 -7.62 -11.54 18.74
N ALA A 221 -6.94 -12.26 19.64
CA ALA A 221 -6.56 -13.65 19.40
C ALA A 221 -7.77 -14.56 19.14
N ALA A 222 -8.84 -14.44 19.93
CA ALA A 222 -10.07 -15.21 19.72
C ALA A 222 -10.76 -14.86 18.40
N TYR A 223 -10.79 -13.57 18.04
CA TYR A 223 -11.37 -13.09 16.78
C TYR A 223 -10.66 -13.70 15.56
N TYR A 224 -9.33 -13.72 15.63
CA TYR A 224 -8.46 -14.24 14.57
C TYR A 224 -8.36 -15.76 14.54
N ALA A 225 -8.48 -16.45 15.67
CA ALA A 225 -8.58 -17.90 15.71
C ALA A 225 -9.90 -18.40 15.08
N ALA A 226 -10.98 -17.64 15.23
CA ALA A 226 -12.28 -17.96 14.66
C ALA A 226 -12.40 -17.65 13.16
N ARG A 227 -11.43 -16.94 12.55
CA ARG A 227 -11.51 -16.45 11.17
C ARG A 227 -10.18 -16.68 10.45
N PRO A 228 -10.13 -17.51 9.40
CA PRO A 228 -8.92 -17.67 8.59
C PRO A 228 -8.51 -16.33 7.97
N ASP A 229 -7.27 -16.24 7.48
CA ASP A 229 -6.82 -15.07 6.71
C ASP A 229 -7.82 -14.77 5.59
N PRO A 230 -8.26 -13.50 5.46
CA PRO A 230 -9.16 -13.15 4.39
C PRO A 230 -8.47 -13.47 3.08
N THR A 231 -9.01 -14.45 2.37
CA THR A 231 -8.60 -14.73 0.99
C THR A 231 -9.24 -13.63 0.15
N MET A 232 -8.43 -12.67 -0.27
CA MET A 232 -8.94 -11.55 -1.05
C MET A 232 -9.04 -11.99 -2.51
N ALA A 233 -10.06 -11.55 -3.26
CA ALA A 233 -10.08 -11.75 -4.71
C ALA A 233 -8.79 -11.23 -5.37
N ILE A 234 -8.12 -10.30 -4.70
CA ILE A 234 -6.92 -9.65 -5.15
C ILE A 234 -5.62 -10.43 -5.02
N ASP A 235 -5.59 -11.54 -4.26
CA ASP A 235 -4.43 -12.44 -4.29
C ASP A 235 -4.22 -13.02 -5.71
N ARG A 236 -5.24 -12.93 -6.58
CA ARG A 236 -5.20 -13.26 -8.03
C ARG A 236 -5.05 -12.05 -8.95
N LEU A 237 -4.91 -10.84 -8.42
CA LEU A 237 -4.92 -9.62 -9.23
C LEU A 237 -3.67 -9.45 -10.09
N HIS A 238 -2.52 -9.91 -9.61
CA HIS A 238 -1.32 -9.95 -10.44
C HIS A 238 -1.63 -10.70 -11.76
N ASP A 239 -2.33 -11.83 -11.68
CA ASP A 239 -2.77 -12.59 -12.85
C ASP A 239 -3.82 -11.81 -13.66
N ILE A 240 -4.80 -11.16 -13.02
CA ILE A 240 -5.86 -10.39 -13.73
C ILE A 240 -5.32 -9.13 -14.45
N VAL A 241 -4.29 -8.48 -13.90
CA VAL A 241 -3.69 -7.25 -14.46
C VAL A 241 -2.69 -7.57 -15.56
N TYR A 242 -1.99 -8.72 -15.48
CA TYR A 242 -0.91 -9.07 -16.41
C TYR A 242 -1.26 -10.21 -17.39
N ASP A 243 -2.23 -11.09 -17.11
CA ASP A 243 -2.68 -12.10 -18.08
C ASP A 243 -3.72 -11.52 -19.06
N HIS A 244 -3.38 -11.61 -20.34
CA HIS A 244 -4.21 -11.18 -21.45
C HIS A 244 -5.41 -12.11 -21.63
N LEU A 245 -6.64 -11.59 -21.44
CA LEU A 245 -7.82 -12.24 -22.02
C LEU A 245 -7.79 -12.08 -23.56
N PRO A 246 -8.19 -13.11 -24.33
CA PRO A 246 -8.19 -13.05 -25.79
C PRO A 246 -9.07 -11.91 -26.28
N VAL A 247 -8.62 -11.22 -27.33
CA VAL A 247 -9.45 -10.27 -28.08
C VAL A 247 -10.68 -11.02 -28.58
N VAL A 248 -11.85 -10.73 -27.99
CA VAL A 248 -13.12 -11.18 -28.56
C VAL A 248 -13.26 -10.46 -29.89
N SER A 249 -13.20 -11.22 -30.99
CA SER A 249 -13.40 -10.69 -32.33
C SER A 249 -14.83 -10.16 -32.45
N ALA A 250 -14.95 -8.88 -32.80
CA ALA A 250 -16.19 -8.32 -33.31
C ALA A 250 -16.45 -8.93 -34.70
N ALA A 251 -17.17 -10.05 -34.73
CA ALA A 251 -17.64 -10.66 -35.97
C ALA A 251 -19.05 -11.24 -35.77
N ALA A 252 -20.01 -10.39 -35.41
CA ALA A 252 -21.44 -10.67 -35.59
C ALA A 252 -22.28 -9.42 -35.31
N ALA A 253 -22.30 -8.44 -36.23
CA ALA A 253 -23.40 -7.47 -36.30
C ALA A 253 -23.30 -6.60 -37.56
N THR A 254 -23.57 -7.13 -38.75
CA THR A 254 -24.21 -6.32 -39.81
C THR A 254 -24.78 -7.21 -40.91
N THR A 255 -26.10 -7.37 -40.95
CA THR A 255 -26.90 -7.49 -42.19
C THR A 255 -28.39 -7.46 -41.85
N ALA A 256 -28.95 -6.25 -41.77
CA ALA A 256 -30.37 -6.01 -42.03
C ALA A 256 -30.61 -4.52 -42.38
N ALA A 257 -31.06 -4.30 -43.63
CA ALA A 257 -31.81 -3.14 -44.16
C ALA A 257 -31.11 -1.77 -44.28
N VAL A 258 -31.34 -0.90 -45.28
CA VAL A 258 -32.06 -0.88 -46.56
C VAL A 258 -31.64 0.45 -47.26
N ALA A 259 -31.47 0.39 -48.60
CA ALA A 259 -31.63 1.41 -49.65
C ALA A 259 -31.18 2.89 -49.49
N GLY A 260 -30.49 3.40 -50.53
CA GLY A 260 -30.73 4.75 -51.05
C GLY A 260 -29.52 5.57 -51.51
N ALA A 261 -29.31 5.62 -52.83
CA ALA A 261 -28.83 6.75 -53.66
C ALA A 261 -27.40 7.35 -53.51
N ASP A 262 -26.61 7.11 -54.57
CA ASP A 262 -25.77 8.04 -55.36
C ASP A 262 -25.16 9.32 -54.74
N CYS A 263 -23.83 9.44 -54.81
CA CYS A 263 -23.07 10.45 -55.59
C CYS A 263 -21.63 10.67 -55.04
N GLY A 264 -20.63 10.66 -55.92
CA GLY A 264 -19.45 11.54 -55.82
C GLY A 264 -18.13 10.90 -55.36
N GLY A 265 -17.09 11.03 -56.19
CA GLY A 265 -15.74 10.48 -55.98
C GLY A 265 -14.92 11.16 -54.89
N ASP A 266 -13.90 10.46 -54.38
CA ASP A 266 -12.48 10.82 -54.58
C ASP A 266 -11.54 9.81 -53.89
N ALA A 267 -10.34 9.68 -54.44
CA ALA A 267 -9.32 8.66 -54.15
C ALA A 267 -8.71 8.72 -52.72
N PRO A 268 -8.20 7.60 -52.17
CA PRO A 268 -7.69 7.56 -50.80
C PRO A 268 -6.21 7.99 -50.67
N LEU A 269 -5.93 8.88 -49.71
CA LEU A 269 -4.58 9.22 -49.24
C LEU A 269 -4.04 8.12 -48.30
N SER A 270 -2.90 7.54 -48.65
CA SER A 270 -2.23 6.51 -47.85
C SER A 270 -1.62 7.09 -46.56
N VAL A 271 -2.04 6.60 -45.40
CA VAL A 271 -1.42 6.91 -44.10
C VAL A 271 -0.43 5.81 -43.74
N LYS A 272 0.86 6.16 -43.70
CA LYS A 272 1.96 5.27 -43.29
C LYS A 272 1.82 4.88 -41.79
N PRO A 273 2.12 3.63 -41.41
CA PRO A 273 2.07 3.21 -40.01
C PRO A 273 3.23 3.81 -39.21
N ARG A 274 2.91 4.43 -38.05
CA ARG A 274 3.91 4.93 -37.09
C ARG A 274 4.64 3.76 -36.42
N ARG A 275 5.97 3.85 -36.37
CA ARG A 275 6.90 2.87 -35.80
C ARG A 275 6.62 2.61 -34.32
N ARG A 276 6.58 1.32 -33.94
CA ARG A 276 6.62 0.83 -32.55
C ARG A 276 7.96 1.20 -31.90
N CYS A 277 7.93 1.93 -30.78
CA CYS A 277 9.08 2.08 -29.90
C CYS A 277 9.23 0.81 -29.06
N ARG A 278 10.42 0.21 -29.13
CA ARG A 278 10.84 -0.99 -28.37
C ARG A 278 10.92 -0.67 -26.88
N GLY A 279 10.40 -1.57 -26.06
CA GLY A 279 10.54 -1.56 -24.61
C GLY A 279 12.01 -1.64 -24.18
N LYS A 280 12.32 -0.96 -23.08
CA LYS A 280 13.53 -1.21 -22.29
C LYS A 280 13.09 -2.03 -21.07
N ASN A 281 13.66 -3.23 -20.98
CA ASN A 281 13.61 -4.06 -19.79
C ASN A 281 14.36 -3.36 -18.66
N PHE A 282 13.74 -3.33 -17.48
CA PHE A 282 14.40 -3.36 -16.17
C PHE A 282 13.58 -4.26 -15.27
#